data_AF-A0A7L3J2C5-F1
#
_entry.id   AF-A0A7L3J2C5-F1
#
_cell.length_a   1.000
_cell.length_b   1.000
_cell.length_c   1.000
_cell.angle_alpha   90.00
_cell.angle_beta   90.00
_cell.angle_gamma   90.00
#
_symmetry.space_group_name_H-M   'P 1'
#
loop_
_entity.id
_entity.type
_entity.pdbx_description
1 polymer ?
#
loop_
_entity_poly.entity_id
_entity_poly.type
_entity_poly.pdbx_seq_one_letter_code
_entity_poly.pdbx_strand_id
1 'polypeptide(L)'
;MAARSGAACLVLLWLFASPLPDGACGSEAAGTAESPGGAGPGERFKIEGRAVVPGVKPQDWIAGARVLVDGEEHVGFLKTDGSFVVHDVPSGSYVVEVISPAHKFEPVRVDITSKGKMRARYVNYIKTSEVVRLPYPLQMKSSGPPSYFIK
;
A
#
# COMPACT_ATOMS: atom_id res chain seq x y z
N MET A 1 2.63 10.58 -61.73
CA MET A 1 4.05 10.36 -61.40
C MET A 1 4.17 10.41 -59.89
N ALA A 2 4.61 9.44 -59.10
CA ALA A 2 5.10 8.06 -59.16
C ALA A 2 5.37 7.74 -57.66
N ALA A 3 5.42 6.54 -57.08
CA ALA A 3 4.91 5.19 -57.29
C ALA A 3 4.94 4.55 -55.88
N ARG A 4 4.05 3.59 -55.63
CA ARG A 4 3.95 2.81 -54.39
C ARG A 4 4.96 1.63 -54.40
N SER A 5 5.18 1.06 -53.21
CA SER A 5 5.38 -0.38 -52.94
C SER A 5 6.81 -0.96 -52.96
N GLY A 6 7.28 -1.32 -51.76
CA GLY A 6 7.52 -2.70 -51.31
C GLY A 6 8.63 -3.55 -51.98
N ALA A 7 9.60 -3.97 -51.18
CA ALA A 7 10.24 -5.30 -51.30
C ALA A 7 10.98 -5.64 -50.00
N ALA A 8 10.74 -6.85 -49.49
CA ALA A 8 11.38 -7.47 -48.34
C ALA A 8 12.46 -8.46 -48.78
N CYS A 9 13.21 -8.95 -47.77
CA CYS A 9 13.80 -10.30 -47.67
C CYS A 9 15.20 -10.51 -48.28
N LEU A 10 16.23 -10.75 -47.45
CA LEU A 10 16.71 -12.11 -47.10
C LEU A 10 17.97 -12.06 -46.19
N VAL A 11 17.89 -12.81 -45.08
CA VAL A 11 18.86 -13.79 -44.54
C VAL A 11 20.31 -13.33 -44.28
N LEU A 12 20.75 -13.48 -43.02
CA LEU A 12 21.99 -14.21 -42.73
C LEU A 12 21.94 -14.82 -41.31
N LEU A 13 21.87 -16.15 -41.26
CA LEU A 13 22.08 -17.01 -40.09
C LEU A 13 23.55 -16.96 -39.69
N TRP A 14 23.86 -16.79 -38.40
CA TRP A 14 25.15 -17.15 -37.84
C TRP A 14 24.95 -18.13 -36.67
N LEU A 15 25.23 -19.39 -36.95
CA LEU A 15 25.48 -20.45 -35.99
C LEU A 15 26.91 -20.25 -35.43
N PHE A 16 27.05 -20.08 -34.12
CA PHE A 16 28.33 -20.31 -33.45
C PHE A 16 28.14 -21.30 -32.31
N ALA A 17 28.96 -22.35 -32.39
CA ALA A 17 28.98 -23.53 -31.56
C ALA A 17 29.56 -23.27 -30.16
N SER A 18 29.11 -24.10 -29.21
CA SER A 18 29.49 -24.18 -27.80
C SER A 18 30.96 -24.53 -27.55
N PRO A 19 31.43 -24.34 -26.30
CA PRO A 19 31.85 -25.53 -25.54
C PRO A 19 31.38 -25.56 -24.06
N LEU A 20 31.19 -26.78 -23.55
CA LEU A 20 31.02 -27.13 -22.13
C LEU A 20 32.27 -26.81 -21.29
N PRO A 21 32.13 -26.70 -19.95
CA PRO A 21 32.87 -27.65 -19.12
C PRO A 21 32.12 -28.22 -17.89
N ASP A 22 32.63 -29.38 -17.48
CA ASP A 22 32.38 -30.21 -16.31
C ASP A 22 32.28 -29.52 -14.94
N GLY A 23 31.38 -30.07 -14.11
CA GLY A 23 31.73 -30.63 -12.79
C GLY A 23 32.07 -29.68 -11.63
N ALA A 24 31.13 -29.54 -10.68
CA ALA A 24 31.29 -29.98 -9.27
C ALA A 24 30.22 -29.39 -8.35
N CYS A 25 29.82 -30.21 -7.37
CA CYS A 25 28.87 -29.98 -6.30
C CYS A 25 29.37 -28.92 -5.30
N GLY A 26 28.45 -28.06 -4.84
CA GLY A 26 28.66 -27.18 -3.69
C GLY A 26 27.35 -26.51 -3.29
N SER A 27 26.71 -27.04 -2.24
CA SER A 27 25.67 -26.33 -1.48
C SER A 27 26.18 -24.97 -1.04
N GLU A 28 25.35 -23.93 -1.14
CA GLU A 28 24.90 -23.20 0.04
C GLU A 28 23.73 -22.28 -0.31
N ALA A 29 22.70 -22.38 0.52
CA ALA A 29 21.47 -21.64 0.41
C ALA A 29 21.70 -20.16 0.76
N ALA A 30 21.36 -19.28 -0.17
CA ALA A 30 21.09 -17.88 0.14
C ALA A 30 19.63 -17.62 -0.26
N GLY A 31 18.75 -17.72 0.75
CA GLY A 31 17.31 -17.57 0.58
C GLY A 31 16.95 -16.18 0.10
N THR A 32 16.46 -16.10 -1.13
CA THR A 32 15.53 -15.04 -1.52
C THR A 32 14.21 -15.35 -0.83
N ALA A 33 13.86 -14.57 0.19
CA ALA A 33 12.54 -14.63 0.82
C ALA A 33 11.49 -14.09 -0.16
N GLU A 34 11.11 -14.90 -1.15
CA GLU A 34 9.82 -14.77 -1.81
C GLU A 34 8.78 -15.26 -0.81
N SER A 35 7.97 -14.33 -0.30
CA SER A 35 6.82 -14.68 0.54
C SER A 35 5.87 -15.54 -0.30
N PRO A 36 5.61 -16.81 0.05
CA PRO A 36 4.68 -17.64 -0.69
C PRO A 36 3.26 -17.21 -0.31
N GLY A 37 2.74 -16.18 -0.97
CA GLY A 37 1.38 -15.66 -0.77
C GLY A 37 0.35 -16.55 -1.45
N GLY A 38 0.16 -17.76 -0.90
CA GLY A 38 -0.94 -18.63 -1.27
C GLY A 38 -2.23 -18.09 -0.67
N ALA A 39 -3.12 -17.61 -1.54
CA ALA A 39 -4.46 -17.13 -1.21
C ALA A 39 -5.35 -18.26 -0.67
N GLY A 40 -5.14 -18.60 0.60
CA GLY A 40 -6.08 -19.38 1.41
C GLY A 40 -7.10 -18.45 2.10
N PRO A 41 -8.25 -18.99 2.55
CA PRO A 41 -9.29 -18.26 3.30
C PRO A 41 -8.86 -17.77 4.70
N GLY A 42 -7.56 -17.62 4.94
CA GLY A 42 -6.96 -17.04 6.14
C GLY A 42 -5.77 -16.13 5.84
N GLU A 43 -5.59 -15.69 4.59
CA GLU A 43 -4.53 -14.76 4.23
C GLU A 43 -4.86 -13.38 4.80
N ARG A 44 -3.98 -12.92 5.71
CA ARG A 44 -4.09 -11.63 6.37
C ARG A 44 -3.11 -10.66 5.75
N PHE A 45 -3.56 -9.43 5.58
CA PHE A 45 -2.80 -8.36 4.99
C PHE A 45 -2.48 -7.28 6.02
N LYS A 46 -1.64 -6.33 5.60
CA LYS A 46 -1.26 -5.17 6.40
C LYS A 46 -1.68 -3.89 5.69
N ILE A 47 -2.19 -2.94 6.47
CA ILE A 47 -2.48 -1.58 6.01
C ILE A 47 -1.35 -0.67 6.47
N GLU A 48 -0.74 0.04 5.55
CA GLU A 48 0.40 0.91 5.81
C GLU A 48 0.07 2.36 5.45
N GLY A 49 0.58 3.27 6.27
CA GLY A 49 0.37 4.69 6.07
C GLY A 49 1.26 5.57 6.91
N ARG A 50 1.08 6.86 6.72
CA ARG A 50 1.76 7.92 7.46
C ARG A 50 0.78 9.04 7.74
N ALA A 51 0.72 9.43 9.00
CA ALA A 51 -0.07 10.55 9.48
C ALA A 51 0.87 11.74 9.73
N VAL A 52 0.49 12.91 9.21
CA VAL A 52 1.28 14.14 9.29
C VAL A 52 0.41 15.26 9.81
N VAL A 53 0.88 15.90 10.88
CA VAL A 53 0.31 17.16 11.38
C VAL A 53 1.21 18.29 10.88
N PRO A 54 0.71 19.23 10.06
CA PRO A 54 1.49 20.36 9.61
C PRO A 54 2.00 21.21 10.79
N GLY A 55 3.30 21.48 10.83
CA GLY A 55 3.90 22.37 11.83
C GLY A 55 4.13 21.75 13.22
N VAL A 56 3.75 20.50 13.45
CA VAL A 56 3.92 19.81 14.74
C VAL A 56 4.78 18.56 14.54
N LYS A 57 5.75 18.34 15.44
CA LYS A 57 6.59 17.14 15.37
C LYS A 57 5.75 15.92 15.76
N PRO A 58 5.94 14.76 15.10
CA PRO A 58 5.16 13.56 15.42
C PRO A 58 5.25 13.16 16.90
N GLN A 59 6.43 13.28 17.51
CA GLN A 59 6.71 12.88 18.89
C GLN A 59 5.78 13.54 19.93
N ASP A 60 5.25 14.73 19.62
CA ASP A 60 4.44 15.50 20.56
C ASP A 60 2.99 15.00 20.65
N TRP A 61 2.49 14.32 19.61
CA TRP A 61 1.08 13.94 19.51
C TRP A 61 0.83 12.44 19.33
N ILE A 62 1.83 11.68 18.85
CA ILE A 62 1.71 10.22 18.62
C ILE A 62 1.27 9.48 19.89
N ALA A 63 1.76 9.88 21.07
CA ALA A 63 1.47 9.19 22.33
C ALA A 63 -0.03 9.13 22.66
N GLY A 64 -0.80 10.13 22.22
CA GLY A 64 -2.25 10.17 22.41
C GLY A 64 -3.05 9.68 21.21
N ALA A 65 -2.40 9.19 20.16
CA ALA A 65 -3.03 8.84 18.89
C ALA A 65 -3.07 7.33 18.63
N ARG A 66 -4.15 6.87 18.00
CA ARG A 66 -4.38 5.48 17.62
C ARG A 66 -4.92 5.42 16.20
N VAL A 67 -4.61 4.33 15.50
CA VAL A 67 -5.18 4.04 14.19
C VAL A 67 -6.27 3.00 14.38
N LEU A 68 -7.49 3.35 13.99
CA LEU A 68 -8.64 2.47 14.07
C LEU A 68 -9.03 2.03 12.67
N VAL A 69 -9.35 0.76 12.52
CA VAL A 69 -9.90 0.18 11.30
C VAL A 69 -11.28 -0.39 11.63
N ASP A 70 -12.28 0.08 10.88
CA ASP A 70 -13.69 -0.31 11.02
C ASP A 70 -14.23 -0.25 12.46
N GLY A 71 -14.03 0.89 13.12
CA GLY A 71 -14.58 1.11 14.46
C GLY A 71 -13.95 0.25 15.56
N GLU A 72 -12.63 0.08 15.52
CA GLU A 72 -11.81 -0.70 16.48
C GLU A 72 -11.77 -2.22 16.26
N GLU A 73 -12.31 -2.75 15.16
CA GLU A 73 -12.14 -4.17 14.80
C GLU A 73 -10.64 -4.53 14.70
N HIS A 74 -9.86 -3.64 14.07
CA HIS A 74 -8.40 -3.72 14.10
C HIS A 74 -7.82 -2.39 14.60
N VAL A 75 -6.80 -2.49 15.43
CA VAL A 75 -6.13 -1.33 16.04
C VAL A 75 -4.66 -1.35 15.66
N GLY A 76 -4.18 -0.20 15.17
CA GLY A 76 -2.77 0.06 14.94
C GLY A 76 -2.24 1.20 15.80
N PHE A 77 -0.92 1.22 15.93
CA PHE A 77 -0.19 2.27 16.63
C PHE A 77 0.73 3.00 15.65
N LEU A 78 0.95 4.28 15.92
CA LEU A 78 1.90 5.08 15.16
C LEU A 78 3.31 4.91 15.74
N LYS A 79 4.29 4.84 14.84
CA LYS A 79 5.71 4.90 15.15
C LYS A 79 6.15 6.35 15.35
N THR A 80 7.32 6.56 15.95
CA THR A 80 7.89 7.88 16.26
C THR A 80 8.05 8.82 15.08
N ASP A 81 8.08 8.29 13.86
CA ASP A 81 8.19 9.05 12.62
C ASP A 81 6.81 9.49 12.07
N GLY A 82 5.70 9.06 12.68
CA GLY A 82 4.32 9.28 12.23
C GLY A 82 3.83 8.23 11.23
N SER A 83 4.63 7.20 10.93
CA SER A 83 4.16 6.05 10.14
C SER A 83 3.33 5.10 11.00
N PHE A 84 2.46 4.32 10.37
CA PHE A 84 1.68 3.29 11.05
C PHE A 84 1.54 2.06 10.16
N VAL A 85 1.39 0.93 10.83
CA VAL A 85 1.08 -0.35 10.20
C VAL A 85 0.01 -1.04 11.04
N VAL A 86 -1.09 -1.42 10.41
CA VAL A 86 -2.12 -2.27 11.00
C VAL A 86 -1.95 -3.66 10.44
N HIS A 87 -1.75 -4.64 11.30
CA HIS A 87 -1.57 -6.05 10.92
C HIS A 87 -2.88 -6.83 11.02
N ASP A 88 -2.84 -8.05 10.51
CA ASP A 88 -3.92 -9.04 10.65
C ASP A 88 -5.26 -8.68 10.00
N VAL A 89 -5.26 -7.83 8.96
CA VAL A 89 -6.49 -7.36 8.29
C VAL A 89 -6.88 -8.32 7.15
N PRO A 90 -8.09 -8.91 7.14
CA PRO A 90 -8.54 -9.75 6.04
C PRO A 90 -8.76 -8.98 4.73
N SER A 91 -9.03 -9.68 3.63
CA SER A 91 -9.44 -9.00 2.39
C SER A 91 -10.85 -8.44 2.54
N GLY A 92 -11.05 -7.17 2.23
CA GLY A 92 -12.30 -6.47 2.43
C GLY A 92 -12.22 -4.98 2.09
N SER A 93 -13.29 -4.24 2.34
CA SER A 93 -13.30 -2.77 2.29
C SER A 93 -13.39 -2.26 3.71
N TYR A 94 -12.43 -1.44 4.13
CA TYR A 94 -12.35 -0.93 5.49
C TYR A 94 -12.28 0.60 5.50
N VAL A 95 -12.78 1.20 6.57
CA VAL A 95 -12.56 2.62 6.86
C VAL A 95 -11.45 2.72 7.89
N VAL A 96 -10.40 3.47 7.54
CA VAL A 96 -9.22 3.69 8.38
C VAL A 96 -9.26 5.12 8.90
N GLU A 97 -9.17 5.26 10.21
CA GLU A 97 -9.24 6.53 10.92
C GLU A 97 -8.05 6.68 11.86
N VAL A 98 -7.48 7.88 11.93
CA VAL A 98 -6.46 8.23 12.92
C VAL A 98 -7.13 9.09 13.97
N ILE A 99 -7.28 8.56 15.17
CA ILE A 99 -7.90 9.26 16.29
C ILE A 99 -6.79 9.91 17.10
N SER A 100 -6.93 11.21 17.35
CA SER A 100 -6.08 11.97 18.26
C SER A 100 -6.94 13.00 19.02
N PRO A 101 -6.69 13.21 20.32
CA PRO A 101 -7.44 14.19 21.10
C PRO A 101 -7.13 15.65 20.69
N ALA A 102 -5.97 15.91 20.10
CA ALA A 102 -5.54 17.27 19.76
C ALA A 102 -5.68 17.61 18.27
N HIS A 103 -5.85 16.60 17.42
CA HIS A 103 -5.81 16.77 15.96
C HIS A 103 -6.90 15.94 15.30
N LYS A 104 -7.62 16.56 14.36
CA LYS A 104 -8.59 15.86 13.52
C LYS A 104 -7.91 15.37 12.25
N PHE A 105 -8.23 14.14 11.83
CA PHE A 105 -7.81 13.56 10.57
C PHE A 105 -9.04 13.19 9.74
N GLU A 106 -8.90 13.22 8.42
CA GLU A 106 -9.96 12.76 7.53
C GLU A 106 -9.93 11.22 7.42
N PRO A 107 -11.07 10.55 7.58
CA PRO A 107 -11.17 9.10 7.41
C PRO A 107 -10.94 8.70 5.94
N VAL A 108 -10.28 7.57 5.74
CA VAL A 108 -9.92 7.06 4.40
C VAL A 108 -10.42 5.63 4.24
N ARG A 109 -11.05 5.36 3.10
CA ARG A 109 -11.48 4.01 2.76
C ARG A 109 -10.36 3.25 2.04
N VAL A 110 -10.07 2.04 2.49
CA VAL A 110 -9.08 1.13 1.90
C VAL A 110 -9.76 -0.14 1.45
N ASP A 111 -9.61 -0.47 0.15
CA ASP A 111 -10.06 -1.73 -0.42
C ASP A 111 -8.87 -2.67 -0.58
N ILE A 112 -8.98 -3.87 0.00
CA ILE A 112 -7.99 -4.94 -0.05
C ILE A 112 -8.55 -6.07 -0.90
N THR A 113 -7.88 -6.39 -2.01
CA THR A 113 -8.23 -7.55 -2.83
C THR A 113 -7.71 -8.84 -2.15
N SER A 114 -8.34 -9.99 -2.37
CA SER A 114 -7.84 -11.30 -1.89
C SER A 114 -6.45 -11.68 -2.43
N LYS A 115 -5.92 -10.95 -3.41
CA LYS A 115 -4.53 -11.06 -3.91
C LYS A 115 -3.55 -10.10 -3.22
N GLY A 116 -3.99 -9.34 -2.21
CA GLY A 116 -3.19 -8.34 -1.51
C GLY A 116 -3.03 -6.98 -2.22
N LYS A 117 -3.75 -6.74 -3.33
CA LYS A 117 -3.72 -5.43 -4.00
C LYS A 117 -4.54 -4.41 -3.20
N MET A 118 -3.87 -3.33 -2.80
CA MET A 118 -4.42 -2.25 -1.99
C MET A 118 -4.88 -1.07 -2.84
N ARG A 119 -6.01 -0.46 -2.48
CA ARG A 119 -6.53 0.78 -3.10
C ARG A 119 -7.10 1.69 -2.03
N ALA A 120 -6.69 2.95 -2.02
CA ALA A 120 -7.20 3.95 -1.08
C ALA A 120 -8.11 4.97 -1.79
N ARG A 121 -9.12 5.47 -1.08
CA ARG A 121 -10.09 6.46 -1.59
C ARG A 121 -10.62 7.32 -0.44
N TYR A 122 -11.10 8.51 -0.76
CA TYR A 122 -11.88 9.28 0.22
C TYR A 122 -13.17 8.56 0.59
N VAL A 123 -13.58 8.68 1.84
CA VAL A 123 -14.86 8.14 2.30
C VAL A 123 -15.98 9.10 1.92
N ASN A 124 -16.99 8.60 1.21
CA ASN A 124 -18.23 9.30 0.95
C ASN A 124 -19.38 8.37 1.30
N TYR A 125 -20.13 8.73 2.34
CA TYR A 125 -21.26 7.94 2.84
C TYR A 125 -22.55 8.14 2.02
N ILE A 126 -22.66 9.23 1.26
CA ILE A 126 -23.85 9.54 0.46
C ILE A 126 -23.73 8.92 -0.94
N LYS A 127 -22.59 9.15 -1.60
CA LYS A 127 -22.31 8.63 -2.94
C LYS A 127 -21.22 7.56 -2.86
N THR A 128 -21.62 6.35 -2.49
CA THR A 128 -20.69 5.20 -2.35
C THR A 128 -20.03 4.78 -3.67
N SER A 129 -20.61 5.17 -4.81
CA SER A 129 -20.07 4.94 -6.15
C SER A 129 -19.03 5.98 -6.58
N GLU A 130 -18.91 7.10 -5.87
CA GLU A 130 -17.92 8.13 -6.18
C GLU A 130 -16.52 7.62 -5.82
N VAL A 131 -15.58 7.74 -6.75
CA VAL A 131 -14.24 7.19 -6.61
C VAL A 131 -13.20 8.29 -6.77
N VAL A 132 -12.86 8.93 -5.64
CA VAL A 132 -11.69 9.81 -5.57
C VAL A 132 -10.52 8.99 -5.05
N ARG A 133 -9.57 8.67 -5.93
CA ARG A 133 -8.42 7.80 -5.61
C ARG A 133 -7.40 8.55 -4.76
N LEU A 134 -6.91 7.88 -3.74
CA LEU A 134 -5.78 8.32 -2.93
C LEU A 134 -4.54 7.47 -3.21
N PRO A 135 -3.33 8.04 -3.08
CA PRO A 135 -2.10 7.28 -3.17
C PRO A 135 -2.01 6.26 -2.02
N TYR A 136 -1.29 5.17 -2.28
CA TYR A 136 -0.93 4.16 -1.30
C TYR A 136 0.60 3.99 -1.29
N PRO A 137 1.28 3.94 -0.13
CA PRO A 137 0.77 3.97 1.26
C PRO A 137 0.01 5.25 1.62
N LEU A 138 -0.87 5.16 2.63
CA LEU A 138 -1.75 6.27 3.00
C LEU A 138 -0.96 7.49 3.46
N GLN A 139 -1.37 8.68 3.01
CA GLN A 139 -0.84 9.96 3.49
C GLN A 139 -1.96 10.77 4.13
N MET A 140 -2.16 10.59 5.43
CA MET A 140 -3.22 11.24 6.18
C MET A 140 -2.71 12.56 6.73
N LYS A 141 -3.32 13.66 6.31
CA LYS A 141 -3.00 15.00 6.81
C LYS A 141 -4.05 15.42 7.83
N SER A 142 -3.61 16.06 8.91
CA SER A 142 -4.55 16.64 9.85
C SER A 142 -5.27 17.83 9.22
N SER A 143 -6.58 17.92 9.47
CA SER A 143 -7.42 19.06 9.09
C SER A 143 -7.39 20.20 10.12
N GLY A 144 -6.62 20.05 11.21
CA GLY A 144 -6.47 21.05 12.27
C GLY A 144 -6.99 20.58 13.64
N PRO A 145 -7.04 21.49 14.62
CA PRO A 145 -7.54 21.16 15.95
C PRO A 145 -9.06 20.95 15.95
N PRO A 146 -9.57 19.92 16.64
CA PRO A 146 -11.00 19.72 16.82
C PRO A 146 -11.60 20.82 17.71
N SER A 147 -12.78 21.33 17.32
CA SER A 147 -13.55 22.30 18.11
C SER A 147 -14.47 21.58 19.11
N TYR A 148 -13.99 21.35 20.33
CA TYR A 148 -14.80 20.70 21.38
C TYR A 148 -15.73 21.65 22.13
N PHE A 149 -15.35 22.92 22.25
CA PHE A 149 -16.07 23.90 23.05
C PHE A 149 -16.81 24.88 22.14
N ILE A 150 -18.08 25.14 22.48
CA ILE A 150 -18.85 26.25 21.91
C ILE A 150 -18.50 27.53 22.67
N LYS A 151 -18.47 28.66 21.95
CA LYS A 151 -18.17 29.97 22.50
C LYS A 151 -19.45 30.65 23.02
#